data_AF-A0A522WA45-F1
#
_entry.id   AF-A0A522WA45-F1
#
_cell.length_a   1.000
_cell.length_b   1.000
_cell.length_c   1.000
_cell.angle_alpha   90.00
_cell.angle_beta   90.00
_cell.angle_gamma   90.00
#
_symmetry.space_group_name_H-M   'P 1'
#
loop_
_entity.id
_entity.type
_entity.pdbx_description
1 polymer ?
#
loop_
_entity_poly.entity_id
_entity_poly.type
_entity_poly.pdbx_seq_one_letter_code
_entity_poly.pdbx_strand_id
1 'polypeptide(L)'
;MEVIEPDLLPVRPDWLTAAGEEVWLDEIGRVAHGHLVAERDSAMFGTFCNLMGAINMAWRTGEVPPAAHLSEARKMAEQFGIFGAKSRLQLESGNGQNANPFTRNRA
;
A
#
# COMPACT_ATOMS: atom_id res chain seq x y z
N MET A 1 3.39 -26.92 -15.73
CA MET A 1 2.29 -26.00 -16.02
C MET A 1 2.03 -25.26 -14.72
N GLU A 2 2.58 -24.06 -14.59
CA GLU A 2 2.38 -23.24 -13.41
C GLU A 2 0.98 -22.65 -13.52
N VAL A 3 0.08 -23.04 -12.61
CA VAL A 3 -1.26 -22.48 -12.57
C VAL A 3 -1.11 -21.09 -11.98
N ILE A 4 -1.18 -20.06 -12.84
CA ILE A 4 -1.29 -18.68 -12.40
C ILE A 4 -2.72 -18.54 -11.89
N GLU A 5 -2.89 -18.70 -10.58
CA GLU A 5 -4.14 -18.33 -9.93
C GLU A 5 -4.38 -16.83 -10.15
N PRO A 6 -5.64 -16.40 -10.41
CA PRO A 6 -5.94 -14.99 -10.47
C PRO A 6 -5.50 -14.36 -9.14
N ASP A 7 -4.71 -13.28 -9.18
CA ASP A 7 -4.31 -12.54 -7.97
C ASP A 7 -5.58 -12.00 -7.29
N LEU A 8 -6.09 -12.79 -6.34
CA LEU A 8 -7.24 -12.43 -5.53
C LEU A 8 -6.83 -11.28 -4.62
N LEU A 9 -7.76 -10.33 -4.47
CA LEU A 9 -7.56 -9.21 -3.55
C LEU A 9 -7.36 -9.74 -2.12
N PRO A 10 -6.65 -8.98 -1.27
CA PRO A 10 -6.53 -9.31 0.14
C PRO A 10 -7.90 -9.54 0.78
N VAL A 11 -8.03 -10.61 1.56
CA VAL A 11 -9.24 -10.95 2.30
C VAL A 11 -9.17 -10.28 3.67
N ARG A 12 -10.23 -9.57 4.03
CA ARG A 12 -10.28 -8.84 5.30
C ARG A 12 -10.24 -9.83 6.48
N PRO A 13 -9.25 -9.73 7.38
CA PRO A 13 -9.23 -10.57 8.57
C PRO A 13 -10.37 -10.21 9.54
N ASP A 14 -10.89 -11.22 10.25
CA ASP A 14 -11.96 -11.08 11.25
C ASP A 14 -11.49 -10.45 12.57
N TRP A 15 -10.18 -10.46 12.81
CA TRP A 15 -9.53 -9.89 14.00
C TRP A 15 -9.16 -8.40 13.87
N LEU A 16 -9.59 -7.71 12.81
CA LEU A 16 -9.40 -6.26 12.72
C LEU A 16 -10.14 -5.54 13.85
N THR A 17 -9.47 -4.53 14.41
CA THR A 17 -10.13 -3.57 15.29
C THR A 17 -11.05 -2.66 14.48
N ALA A 18 -12.04 -2.01 15.11
CA ALA A 18 -12.92 -1.07 14.42
C ALA A 18 -12.14 0.05 13.70
N ALA A 19 -11.11 0.61 14.35
CA ALA A 19 -10.25 1.61 13.73
C ALA A 19 -9.39 1.03 12.58
N GLY A 20 -9.00 -0.24 12.68
CA GLY A 20 -8.32 -0.93 11.59
C GLY A 20 -9.24 -1.23 10.41
N GLU A 21 -10.52 -1.52 10.66
CA GLU A 21 -11.52 -1.71 9.62
C GLU A 21 -11.76 -0.42 8.82
N GLU A 22 -11.79 0.75 9.47
CA GLU A 22 -11.82 2.05 8.79
C GLU A 22 -10.65 2.17 7.79
N VAL A 23 -9.42 1.90 8.24
CA VAL A 23 -8.24 1.98 7.37
C VAL A 23 -8.29 0.95 6.24
N TRP A 24 -8.77 -0.26 6.52
CA TRP A 24 -8.94 -1.29 5.49
C TRP A 24 -9.84 -0.78 4.36
N LEU A 25 -10.99 -0.20 4.70
CA LEU A 25 -11.94 0.32 3.72
C LEU A 25 -11.35 1.46 2.89
N ASP A 26 -10.54 2.33 3.50
CA ASP A 26 -9.88 3.45 2.82
C ASP A 26 -8.76 3.00 1.87
N GLU A 27 -8.02 1.95 2.24
CA GLU A 27 -6.79 1.55 1.56
C GLU A 27 -6.94 0.36 0.60
N ILE A 28 -7.95 -0.51 0.79
CA ILE A 28 -8.12 -1.73 -0.03
C ILE A 28 -8.23 -1.40 -1.52
N GLY A 29 -8.90 -0.30 -1.88
CA GLY A 29 -9.00 0.15 -3.28
C GLY A 29 -7.67 0.64 -3.86
N ARG A 30 -6.79 1.21 -3.04
CA ARG A 30 -5.47 1.70 -3.46
C ARG A 30 -4.50 0.55 -3.68
N VAL A 31 -4.51 -0.46 -2.80
CA VAL A 31 -3.66 -1.65 -2.96
C VAL A 31 -4.16 -2.60 -4.04
N ALA A 32 -5.47 -2.61 -4.30
CA ALA A 32 -6.06 -3.30 -5.46
C ALA A 32 -5.56 -2.71 -6.79
N HIS A 33 -5.29 -1.40 -6.82
CA HIS A 33 -4.70 -0.74 -7.98
C HIS A 33 -3.23 -1.15 -8.14
N GLY A 34 -2.95 -1.92 -9.19
CA GLY A 34 -1.61 -2.36 -9.56
C GLY A 34 -1.13 -3.68 -8.96
N HIS A 35 -2.04 -4.48 -8.36
CA HIS A 35 -1.78 -5.86 -7.93
C HIS A 35 -0.55 -6.03 -7.03
N LEU A 36 -0.28 -5.05 -6.15
CA LEU A 36 0.89 -5.08 -5.27
C LEU A 36 0.68 -5.91 -4.00
N VAL A 37 -0.58 -6.28 -3.73
CA VAL A 37 -0.99 -7.05 -2.55
C VAL A 37 -2.02 -8.08 -3.00
N ALA A 38 -1.83 -9.33 -2.61
CA ALA A 38 -2.72 -10.45 -2.94
C ALA A 38 -3.27 -11.12 -1.66
N GLU A 39 -4.11 -12.13 -1.82
CA GLU A 39 -4.69 -12.90 -0.71
C GLU A 39 -3.63 -13.41 0.28
N ARG A 40 -2.45 -13.83 -0.18
CA ARG A 40 -1.35 -14.29 0.69
C ARG A 40 -0.85 -13.21 1.66
N ASP A 41 -1.05 -11.94 1.33
CA ASP A 41 -0.60 -10.80 2.12
C ASP A 41 -1.68 -10.29 3.10
N SER A 42 -2.87 -10.91 3.12
CA SER A 42 -4.03 -10.49 3.92
C SER A 42 -3.71 -10.24 5.39
N ALA A 43 -2.96 -11.14 6.03
CA ALA A 43 -2.60 -10.99 7.43
C ALA A 43 -1.66 -9.80 7.67
N MET A 44 -0.72 -9.56 6.75
CA MET A 44 0.20 -8.43 6.89
C MET A 44 -0.45 -7.10 6.56
N PHE A 45 -1.32 -7.07 5.54
CA PHE A 45 -2.11 -5.88 5.24
C PHE A 45 -3.09 -5.56 6.37
N GLY A 46 -3.72 -6.57 6.98
CA GLY A 46 -4.54 -6.39 8.18
C GLY A 46 -3.75 -5.85 9.38
N THR A 47 -2.51 -6.29 9.58
CA THR A 47 -1.62 -5.75 10.62
C THR A 47 -1.33 -4.26 10.39
N PHE A 48 -1.05 -3.88 9.14
CA PHE A 48 -0.88 -2.48 8.77
C PHE A 48 -2.14 -1.65 9.07
N CYS A 49 -3.31 -2.17 8.71
CA CYS A 49 -4.59 -1.50 8.97
C CYS A 49 -4.79 -1.26 10.48
N ASN A 50 -4.55 -2.26 11.33
CA ASN A 50 -4.62 -2.09 12.79
C ASN A 50 -3.61 -1.07 13.32
N LEU A 51 -2.35 -1.10 12.85
CA LEU A 51 -1.33 -0.14 13.26
C LEU A 51 -1.73 1.30 12.88
N MET A 52 -2.17 1.50 11.64
CA MET A 52 -2.64 2.80 11.15
C MET A 52 -3.90 3.25 11.87
N GLY A 53 -4.83 2.34 12.18
CA GLY A 53 -6.02 2.64 12.97
C GLY A 53 -5.66 3.18 14.35
N ALA A 54 -4.70 2.54 15.03
CA ALA A 54 -4.19 3.02 16.32
C ALA A 54 -3.48 4.38 16.21
N ILE A 55 -2.69 4.59 15.15
CA ILE A 55 -2.05 5.89 14.86
C ILE A 55 -3.11 6.99 14.66
N ASN A 56 -4.14 6.72 13.86
CA ASN A 56 -5.23 7.67 13.59
C ASN A 56 -5.99 7.99 14.88
N MET A 57 -6.24 6.99 15.73
CA MET A 57 -6.86 7.20 17.03
C MET A 57 -6.04 8.12 17.94
N ALA A 58 -4.72 7.88 18.06
CA ALA A 58 -3.86 8.74 18.87
C ALA A 58 -3.94 10.21 18.42
N TRP A 59 -3.91 10.47 17.11
CA TRP A 59 -4.11 11.83 16.60
C TRP A 59 -5.51 12.39 16.93
N ARG A 60 -6.57 11.59 16.77
CA ARG A 60 -7.95 12.00 17.07
C ARG A 60 -8.15 12.34 18.57
N THR A 61 -7.41 11.69 19.46
CA THR A 61 -7.47 11.98 20.91
C THR A 61 -6.54 13.12 21.34
N GLY A 62 -5.78 13.71 20.41
CA GLY A 62 -4.82 14.78 20.69
C GLY A 62 -3.47 14.29 21.21
N GLU A 63 -3.23 12.98 21.19
CA GLU A 63 -1.93 12.38 21.47
C GLU A 63 -1.04 12.36 20.23
N VAL A 64 0.26 12.13 20.45
CA VAL A 64 1.24 11.94 19.37
C VAL A 64 1.63 10.47 19.32
N PRO A 65 1.39 9.76 18.19
CA PRO A 65 1.83 8.38 18.05
C PRO A 65 3.36 8.25 18.20
N PRO A 66 3.86 7.16 18.78
CA PRO A 66 5.29 6.89 18.85
C PRO A 66 5.97 6.94 17.48
N ALA A 67 7.13 7.58 17.39
CA ALA A 67 7.89 7.71 16.15
C ALA A 67 8.24 6.36 15.49
N ALA A 68 8.44 5.32 16.31
CA ALA A 68 8.66 3.96 15.83
C ALA A 68 7.43 3.41 15.06
N HIS A 69 6.21 3.66 15.55
CA HIS A 69 4.98 3.23 14.88
C HIS A 69 4.77 3.96 13.56
N LEU A 70 5.02 5.28 13.53
CA LEU A 70 4.99 6.06 12.29
C LEU A 70 6.00 5.54 11.26
N SER A 71 7.21 5.20 11.71
CA SER A 71 8.26 4.66 10.84
C SER A 71 7.90 3.28 10.29
N GLU A 72 7.32 2.42 11.11
CA GLU A 72 6.91 1.08 10.70
C GLU A 72 5.73 1.12 9.73
N ALA A 73 4.72 1.94 10.03
CA ALA A 73 3.59 2.17 9.14
C ALA A 73 4.05 2.67 7.75
N ARG A 74 5.04 3.56 7.70
CA ARG A 74 5.63 4.03 6.44
C ARG A 74 6.27 2.91 5.62
N LYS A 75 7.04 2.01 6.27
CA LYS A 75 7.68 0.87 5.59
C LYS A 75 6.64 -0.10 5.03
N MET A 76 5.61 -0.41 5.82
CA MET A 76 4.51 -1.27 5.38
C MET A 76 3.75 -0.64 4.19
N ALA A 77 3.44 0.66 4.27
CA ALA A 77 2.79 1.38 3.18
C ALA A 77 3.63 1.39 1.89
N GLU A 78 4.97 1.48 2.00
CA GLU A 78 5.87 1.38 0.84
C GLU A 78 5.91 -0.05 0.27
N GLN A 79 5.90 -1.08 1.13
CA GLN A 79 5.84 -2.48 0.73
C GLN A 79 4.58 -2.77 -0.09
N PHE A 80 3.44 -2.24 0.35
CA PHE A 80 2.14 -2.39 -0.32
C PHE A 80 1.92 -1.40 -1.48
N GLY A 81 2.90 -0.53 -1.75
CA GLY A 81 2.83 0.45 -2.83
C GLY A 81 1.78 1.55 -2.66
N ILE A 82 1.30 1.76 -1.44
CA ILE A 82 0.44 2.89 -1.06
C ILE A 82 1.25 4.19 -1.08
N PHE A 83 2.55 4.09 -0.77
CA PHE A 83 3.49 5.21 -0.72
C PHE A 83 4.80 4.89 -1.49
N GLY A 84 5.58 5.92 -1.81
CA GLY A 84 6.93 5.76 -2.37
C GLY A 84 6.97 5.70 -3.91
N ALA A 85 8.09 5.21 -4.45
CA ALA A 85 8.33 5.21 -5.90
C ALA A 85 7.32 4.33 -6.66
N LYS A 86 6.97 3.16 -6.10
CA LYS A 86 5.98 2.25 -6.68
C LYS A 86 4.59 2.88 -6.81
N SER A 87 4.16 3.61 -5.77
CA SER A 87 2.91 4.39 -5.79
C SER A 87 2.91 5.44 -6.92
N ARG A 88 4.05 6.11 -7.14
CA ARG A 88 4.19 7.15 -8.18
C ARG A 88 4.26 6.61 -9.61
N LEU A 89 4.86 5.43 -9.81
CA LEU A 89 4.94 4.79 -11.14
C LEU A 89 3.54 4.51 -11.73
N GLN A 90 2.54 4.28 -10.87
CA GLN A 90 1.16 4.09 -11.33
C GLN A 90 0.53 5.40 -11.84
N LEU A 91 0.97 6.57 -11.36
CA LEU A 91 0.51 7.88 -11.86
C LEU A 91 1.14 8.25 -13.21
N GLU A 92 2.33 7.74 -13.52
CA GLU A 92 3.05 8.04 -14.77
C GLU A 92 2.54 7.26 -15.99
N SER A 93 1.50 6.43 -15.82
CA SER A 93 0.88 5.69 -16.95
C SER A 93 0.13 6.60 -17.94
N GLY A 94 0.08 7.92 -17.70
CA GLY A 94 -0.43 8.93 -18.62
C GLY A 94 0.68 9.66 -19.38
N ASN A 95 0.88 9.31 -20.65
CA ASN A 95 1.51 10.16 -21.68
C ASN A 95 2.90 10.77 -21.41
N GLY A 96 3.87 9.95 -21.01
CA GLY A 96 5.29 10.33 -21.03
C GLY A 96 6.09 9.37 -21.88
N GLN A 97 6.42 9.78 -23.10
CA GLN A 97 7.38 9.10 -23.97
C GLN A 97 8.57 8.56 -23.17
N ASN A 98 8.80 7.24 -23.23
CA ASN A 98 10.08 6.61 -22.96
C ASN A 98 11.12 7.06 -24.03
N ALA A 99 11.39 8.36 -24.10
CA ALA A 99 12.50 8.90 -24.86
C ALA A 99 13.74 8.73 -24.01
N ASN A 100 14.43 7.60 -24.18
CA ASN A 100 15.79 7.42 -23.71
C ASN A 100 16.61 8.67 -24.13
N PRO A 101 17.16 9.46 -23.19
CA PRO A 101 17.86 10.71 -23.52
C PRO A 101 19.15 10.48 -24.34
N PHE A 102 19.60 9.24 -24.46
CA PHE A 102 20.81 8.85 -25.18
C PHE A 102 20.57 8.35 -26.61
N THR A 103 19.32 8.31 -27.12
CA THR A 103 19.06 7.90 -28.51
C THR A 103 19.48 8.94 -29.55
N ARG A 104 19.86 10.17 -29.15
CA ARG A 104 20.19 11.27 -30.06
C ARG A 104 21.66 11.34 -30.50
N ASN A 105 22.54 10.52 -29.92
CA ASN A 105 24.00 10.55 -30.20
C ASN A 105 24.50 9.36 -31.05
N ARG A 106 23.67 8.87 -31.99
CA ARG A 106 24.12 7.93 -33.03
C ARG A 106 23.94 8.56 -34.41
N ALA A 107 24.84 9.48 -34.75
CA ALA A 107 25.16 9.91 -36.10
C ALA A 107 26.63 10.32 -36.13
#